data_AF-A0A2M6X7M4-F1
#
_entry.id   AF-A0A2M6X7M4-F1
#
_cell.length_a   1.000
_cell.length_b   1.000
_cell.length_c   1.000
_cell.angle_alpha   90.00
_cell.angle_beta   90.00
_cell.angle_gamma   90.00
#
_symmetry.space_group_name_H-M   'P 1'
#
loop_
_entity.id
_entity.type
_entity.pdbx_description
1 polymer ?
#
loop_
_entity_poly.entity_id
_entity_poly.type
_entity_poly.pdbx_seq_one_letter_code
_entity_poly.pdbx_strand_id
1 'polypeptide(L)'
;MKDRYWDHVYLKKKENEVSWFQENPKTSIDLIQEFGLRSSDKIIDIDGGDSRLVDNLFTPKGVTQSFVYCGFLELFVPMKS
;
A
#
# COMPACT_ATOMS: atom_id res chain seq x y z
N MET A 1 21.57 -10.22 -4.39
CA MET A 1 22.06 -9.65 -3.10
C MET A 1 21.06 -8.67 -2.47
N LYS A 2 20.10 -8.10 -3.23
CA LYS A 2 19.03 -7.23 -2.70
C LYS A 2 18.00 -7.96 -1.85
N ASP A 3 17.66 -9.19 -2.24
CA ASP A 3 16.50 -9.93 -1.67
C ASP A 3 16.67 -10.21 -0.16
N ARG A 4 17.88 -10.53 0.28
CA ARG A 4 18.16 -10.86 1.69
C ARG A 4 17.91 -9.73 2.68
N TYR A 5 17.96 -8.46 2.25
CA TYR A 5 17.72 -7.34 3.17
C TYR A 5 16.23 -7.25 3.52
N TRP A 6 15.35 -7.25 2.52
CA TRP A 6 13.91 -7.19 2.75
C TRP A 6 13.39 -8.45 3.44
N ASP A 7 13.86 -9.63 3.05
CA ASP A 7 13.56 -10.88 3.75
C ASP A 7 13.90 -10.78 5.24
N HIS A 8 15.07 -10.22 5.57
CA HIS A 8 15.51 -10.04 6.95
C HIS A 8 14.64 -9.05 7.73
N VAL A 9 14.21 -7.96 7.07
CA VAL A 9 13.33 -6.97 7.67
C VAL A 9 11.96 -7.59 7.98
N TYR A 10 11.33 -8.25 7.00
CA TYR A 10 10.02 -8.88 7.17
C TYR A 10 10.03 -10.07 8.13
N LEU A 11 11.15 -10.79 8.25
CA LEU A 11 11.28 -11.89 9.22
C LEU A 11 11.52 -11.41 10.65
N LYS A 12 12.15 -10.25 10.86
CA LYS A 12 12.62 -9.83 12.19
C LYS A 12 11.85 -8.68 12.81
N LYS A 13 11.14 -7.90 12.00
CA LYS A 13 10.39 -6.74 12.48
C LYS A 13 8.92 -6.97 12.26
N LYS A 14 8.10 -6.57 13.23
CA LYS A 14 6.67 -6.41 13.02
C LYS A 14 6.42 -5.20 12.13
N GLU A 15 5.24 -5.15 11.50
CA GLU A 15 4.80 -3.99 10.71
C GLU A 15 4.94 -2.68 11.49
N ASN A 16 4.65 -2.66 12.79
CA ASN A 16 4.73 -1.46 13.61
C ASN A 16 6.13 -1.12 14.16
N GLU A 17 7.16 -1.87 13.80
CA GLU A 17 8.56 -1.66 14.23
C GLU A 17 9.44 -1.05 13.12
N VAL A 18 8.84 -0.74 11.98
CA VAL A 18 9.49 -0.04 10.87
C VAL A 18 9.00 1.40 10.78
N SER A 19 9.90 2.31 10.38
CA SER A 19 9.64 3.75 10.42
C SER A 19 8.58 4.24 9.43
N TRP A 20 8.25 3.43 8.42
CA TRP A 20 7.29 3.77 7.38
C TRP A 20 5.87 3.29 7.70
N PHE A 21 5.65 2.58 8.81
CA PHE A 21 4.32 2.12 9.18
C PHE A 21 3.51 3.22 9.86
N GLN A 22 2.24 3.31 9.47
CA GLN A 22 1.24 4.11 10.13
C GLN A 22 -0.05 3.29 10.28
N GLU A 23 -0.53 3.15 11.51
CA GLU A 23 -1.79 2.45 11.83
C GLU A 23 -2.97 3.04 11.03
N ASN A 24 -2.97 4.37 10.91
CA ASN A 24 -3.79 5.15 9.98
C ASN A 24 -2.85 5.94 9.07
N PRO A 25 -2.86 5.76 7.73
CA PRO A 25 -1.90 6.35 6.79
C PRO A 25 -2.19 7.83 6.51
N LYS A 26 -2.36 8.63 7.57
CA LYS A 26 -2.81 10.02 7.52
C LYS A 26 -1.93 10.88 6.62
N THR A 27 -0.61 10.76 6.75
CA THR A 27 0.33 11.58 5.98
C THR A 27 0.16 11.34 4.47
N SER A 28 0.03 10.09 4.05
CA SER A 28 -0.21 9.75 2.65
C SER A 28 -1.58 10.23 2.16
N ILE A 29 -2.63 10.09 2.98
CA ILE A 29 -3.98 10.57 2.64
C ILE A 29 -4.00 12.09 2.47
N ASP A 30 -3.43 12.84 3.42
CA ASP A 30 -3.39 14.30 3.37
C ASP A 30 -2.67 14.77 2.08
N LEU A 31 -1.50 14.18 1.78
CA LEU A 31 -0.74 14.48 0.57
C LEU A 31 -1.55 14.19 -0.70
N ILE A 32 -2.25 13.06 -0.77
CA ILE A 32 -3.09 12.73 -1.93
C ILE A 32 -4.24 13.75 -2.10
N GLN A 33 -4.85 14.18 -0.99
CA GLN A 33 -5.94 15.16 -1.01
C GLN A 33 -5.49 16.54 -1.52
N GLU A 34 -4.24 16.94 -1.27
CA GLU A 34 -3.68 18.20 -1.77
C GLU A 34 -3.64 18.28 -3.31
N PHE A 35 -3.62 17.14 -4.01
CA PHE A 35 -3.66 17.11 -5.48
C PHE A 35 -5.06 17.37 -6.07
N GLY A 36 -6.11 17.46 -5.25
CA GLY A 36 -7.47 17.77 -5.72
C GLY A 36 -8.06 16.72 -6.67
N LEU A 37 -7.69 15.45 -6.48
CA LEU A 37 -8.14 14.34 -7.32
C LEU A 37 -9.67 14.17 -7.26
N ARG A 38 -10.26 13.81 -8.40
CA ARG A 38 -11.67 13.42 -8.50
C ARG A 38 -11.81 11.95 -8.18
N SER A 39 -13.00 11.51 -7.76
CA SER A 39 -13.26 10.09 -7.48
C SER A 39 -13.08 9.17 -8.71
N SER A 40 -13.09 9.71 -9.93
CA SER A 40 -12.84 8.98 -11.17
C SER A 40 -11.36 8.82 -11.52
N ASP A 41 -10.48 9.58 -10.87
CA ASP A 41 -9.05 9.53 -11.15
C ASP A 41 -8.46 8.24 -10.56
N LYS A 42 -7.48 7.68 -11.27
CA LYS A 42 -6.91 6.37 -10.93
C LYS A 42 -5.61 6.56 -10.17
N ILE A 43 -5.46 5.83 -9.06
CA ILE A 43 -4.22 5.76 -8.28
C ILE A 43 -3.63 4.37 -8.46
N ILE A 44 -2.32 4.32 -8.68
CA ILE A 44 -1.52 3.09 -8.68
C ILE A 44 -0.67 3.12 -7.41
N ASP A 45 -0.89 2.15 -6.53
CA ASP A 45 -0.04 1.91 -5.37
C ASP A 45 1.02 0.87 -5.75
N ILE A 46 2.30 1.24 -5.63
CA ILE A 46 3.46 0.42 -6.00
C ILE A 46 4.20 0.05 -4.72
N ASP A 47 4.51 -1.23 -4.56
CA ASP A 47 5.23 -1.77 -3.40
C ASP A 47 4.57 -1.44 -2.05
N GLY A 48 3.22 -1.41 -2.02
CA GLY A 48 2.45 -1.06 -0.83
C GLY A 48 2.72 -1.95 0.40
N GLY A 49 3.23 -3.17 0.22
CA GLY A 49 3.54 -4.09 1.32
C GLY A 49 2.34 -4.29 2.25
N ASP A 50 2.55 -4.14 3.56
CA ASP A 50 1.49 -4.19 4.60
C ASP A 50 0.83 -2.82 4.86
N SER A 51 0.91 -1.88 3.90
CA SER A 51 0.28 -0.57 4.01
C SER A 51 -1.24 -0.67 4.02
N ARG A 52 -1.87 0.16 4.84
CA ARG A 52 -3.33 0.30 4.92
C ARG A 52 -3.87 1.39 3.99
N LEU A 53 -3.03 1.93 3.11
CA LEU A 53 -3.39 3.03 2.22
C LEU A 53 -4.50 2.65 1.24
N VAL A 54 -4.42 1.48 0.60
CA VAL A 54 -5.41 1.03 -0.39
C VAL A 54 -6.81 0.96 0.21
N ASP A 55 -6.95 0.44 1.43
CA ASP A 55 -8.24 0.34 2.12
C ASP A 55 -8.85 1.72 2.42
N ASN A 56 -8.00 2.73 2.67
CA ASN A 56 -8.43 4.10 2.93
C ASN A 56 -8.71 4.89 1.65
N LEU A 57 -8.22 4.44 0.50
CA LEU A 57 -8.50 5.03 -0.81
C LEU A 57 -9.67 4.32 -1.52
N PHE A 58 -10.08 3.14 -1.05
CA PHE A 58 -11.18 2.40 -1.63
C PHE A 58 -12.50 3.12 -1.35
N THR A 59 -13.14 3.62 -2.42
CA THR A 59 -14.51 4.14 -2.36
C THR A 59 -15.38 3.40 -3.36
N PRO A 60 -16.70 3.27 -3.14
CA PRO A 60 -17.61 2.59 -4.08
C PRO A 60 -17.64 3.19 -5.51
N LYS A 61 -16.98 4.33 -5.76
CA LYS A 61 -17.03 5.11 -7.01
C LYS A 61 -15.67 5.37 -7.66
N GLY A 62 -14.57 4.88 -7.09
CA GLY A 62 -13.21 5.10 -7.59
C GLY A 62 -12.40 3.82 -7.54
N VAL A 63 -11.88 3.41 -8.70
CA VAL A 63 -11.09 2.17 -8.82
C VAL A 63 -9.64 2.49 -8.49
N THR A 64 -9.19 2.08 -7.30
CA THR A 64 -7.76 1.91 -7.04
C THR A 64 -7.34 0.61 -7.72
N GLN A 65 -6.39 0.69 -8.66
CA GLN A 65 -5.74 -0.51 -9.15
C GLN A 65 -4.42 -0.67 -8.42
N SER A 66 -4.44 -1.48 -7.36
CA SER A 66 -3.22 -1.88 -6.68
C SER A 66 -2.53 -2.95 -7.52
N PHE A 67 -1.28 -2.69 -7.89
CA PHE A 67 -0.37 -3.73 -8.34
C PHE A 67 0.69 -3.86 -7.24
N VAL A 68 0.47 -4.80 -6.32
CA VAL A 68 1.49 -5.15 -5.34
C VAL A 68 2.58 -5.92 -6.10
N TYR A 69 3.60 -5.20 -6.57
CA TYR A 69 4.77 -5.80 -7.19
C TYR A 69 5.84 -6.08 -6.14
N CYS A 70 5.48 -6.85 -5.10
CA CYS A 70 6.50 -7.32 -4.17
C CYS A 70 7.48 -8.20 -4.95
N GLY A 71 8.75 -7.80 -4.98
CA GLY A 71 9.81 -8.65 -5.50
C GLY A 71 9.77 -10.00 -4.79
N PHE A 72 9.31 -11.01 -5.52
CA PHE A 72 9.25 -12.44 -5.17
C PHE A 72 7.94 -12.94 -4.52
N LEU A 73 7.24 -13.76 -5.32
CA LEU A 73 6.00 -14.51 -5.14
C LEU A 73 4.67 -13.74 -5.21
N GLU A 74 3.90 -14.12 -6.24
CA GLU A 74 2.50 -13.77 -6.46
C GLU A 74 1.64 -14.04 -5.22
N LEU A 75 1.14 -12.99 -4.60
CA LEU A 75 -0.07 -13.03 -3.77
C LEU A 75 -1.09 -12.10 -4.41
N PHE A 76 -1.84 -12.67 -5.35
CA PHE A 76 -3.10 -12.09 -5.77
C PHE A 76 -4.03 -12.14 -4.56
N VAL A 77 -4.26 -11.02 -3.89
CA VAL A 77 -5.35 -10.91 -2.92
C VAL A 77 -6.58 -10.50 -3.72
N PRO A 78 -7.50 -11.42 -4.06
CA PRO A 78 -8.77 -11.00 -4.61
C PRO A 78 -9.49 -10.19 -3.53
N MET A 79 -9.79 -8.93 -3.83
CA MET A 79 -10.77 -8.18 -3.05
C MET A 79 -12.03 -9.05 -2.95
N LYS A 80 -12.44 -9.37 -1.71
CA LYS A 80 -13.74 -10.00 -1.48
C LYS A 80 -14.83 -9.01 -1.86
N SER A 81 -15.77 -9.52 -2.67
CA SER A 81 -17.00 -8.87 -3.10
C SER A 81 -17.85 -8.37 -1.94
#